data_AF-A0A1T4RJW0-F1
#
_entry.id   AF-A0A1T4RJW0-F1
#
_cell.length_a   1.000
_cell.length_b   1.000
_cell.length_c   1.000
_cell.angle_alpha   90.00
_cell.angle_beta   90.00
_cell.angle_gamma   90.00
#
_symmetry.space_group_name_H-M   'P 1'
#
loop_
_entity.id
_entity.type
_entity.pdbx_description
1 polymer ?
#
loop_
_entity_poly.entity_id
_entity_poly.type
_entity_poly.pdbx_seq_one_letter_code
_entity_poly.pdbx_strand_id
1 'polypeptide(L)'
;MELSQHLYRKTKELGLTAIEWEDMMREEIRFHLQEQVAIFFEMLDNSLFHEKRAEGYTTEKKTERTISFRFAEVTFRRRRLVHKQTREALYPLDEFLNIAPRQRISEGLKETVSTICAKGMYQKTMEIMEEVSYSRISASTANRIVKEIEEREKILAEIEKEEKELSNEEPEKRKVDYLCIEGDGLVLGCQMKEFHLELHRFQIHEGVRYNGKRTELINPVLFSDFSRKKAFEKVLM
;
A
#
# COMPACT_ATOMS: atom_id res chain seq x y z
N MET A 1 2.84 -33.42 16.25
CA MET A 1 2.66 -34.88 16.05
C MET A 1 1.20 -35.24 15.81
N GLU A 2 0.24 -34.59 16.46
CA GLU A 2 -1.20 -34.79 16.20
C GLU A 2 -1.67 -34.21 14.86
N LEU A 3 -1.19 -33.01 14.50
CA LEU A 3 -1.51 -32.35 13.23
C LEU A 3 -1.11 -33.18 12.00
N SER A 4 0.08 -33.78 12.01
CA SER A 4 0.53 -34.67 10.93
C SER A 4 -0.32 -35.93 10.79
N GLN A 5 -0.84 -36.48 11.90
CA GLN A 5 -1.72 -37.64 11.86
C GLN A 5 -3.16 -37.28 11.44
N HIS A 6 -3.65 -36.11 11.85
CA HIS A 6 -4.94 -35.57 11.43
C HIS A 6 -4.97 -35.29 9.92
N LEU A 7 -3.96 -34.57 9.41
CA LEU A 7 -3.81 -34.28 7.99
C LEU A 7 -3.68 -35.58 7.18
N TYR A 8 -2.85 -36.53 7.62
CA TYR A 8 -2.67 -37.81 6.95
C TYR A 8 -3.98 -38.63 6.84
N ARG A 9 -4.79 -38.68 7.90
CA ARG A 9 -6.10 -39.36 7.86
C ARG A 9 -7.05 -38.68 6.89
N LYS A 10 -7.16 -37.35 6.97
CA LYS A 10 -8.02 -36.53 6.11
C LYS A 10 -7.65 -36.67 4.63
N THR A 11 -6.35 -36.67 4.30
CA THR A 11 -5.86 -36.84 2.93
C THR A 11 -6.11 -38.25 2.38
N LYS A 12 -5.99 -39.28 3.23
CA LYS A 12 -6.16 -40.68 2.82
C LYS A 12 -7.63 -41.06 2.62
N GLU A 13 -8.54 -40.44 3.38
CA GLU A 13 -9.99 -40.65 3.26
C GLU A 13 -10.60 -39.91 2.06
N LEU A 14 -10.04 -38.77 1.66
CA LEU A 14 -10.62 -37.90 0.62
C LEU A 14 -10.11 -38.16 -0.81
N GLY A 15 -9.02 -38.93 -0.98
CA GLY A 15 -8.47 -39.20 -2.32
C GLY A 15 -8.07 -37.92 -3.07
N LEU A 16 -7.51 -36.94 -2.35
CA LEU A 16 -7.24 -35.60 -2.86
C LEU A 16 -6.22 -35.61 -4.02
N THR A 17 -6.47 -34.75 -4.99
CA THR A 17 -5.51 -34.36 -6.03
C THR A 17 -4.37 -33.52 -5.45
N ALA A 18 -3.30 -33.36 -6.21
CA ALA A 18 -2.16 -32.53 -5.78
C ALA A 18 -2.57 -31.07 -5.48
N ILE A 19 -3.47 -30.50 -6.28
CA ILE A 19 -3.97 -29.13 -6.10
C ILE A 19 -4.78 -29.03 -4.80
N GLU A 20 -5.70 -29.96 -4.55
CA GLU A 20 -6.51 -29.95 -3.33
C GLU A 20 -5.65 -30.15 -2.07
N TRP A 21 -4.54 -30.90 -2.18
CA TRP A 21 -3.58 -31.04 -1.11
C TRP A 21 -2.82 -29.73 -0.84
N GLU A 22 -2.38 -29.03 -1.89
CA GLU A 22 -1.75 -27.71 -1.76
C GLU A 22 -2.70 -26.68 -1.14
N ASP A 23 -3.96 -26.64 -1.58
CA ASP A 23 -5.00 -25.78 -1.02
C ASP A 23 -5.24 -26.06 0.47
N MET A 24 -5.34 -27.34 0.84
CA MET A 24 -5.50 -27.74 2.23
C MET A 24 -4.30 -27.30 3.08
N MET A 25 -3.08 -27.55 2.60
CA MET A 25 -1.86 -27.15 3.30
C MET A 25 -1.74 -25.63 3.41
N ARG A 26 -2.16 -24.89 2.38
CA ARG A 26 -2.20 -23.42 2.40
C ARG A 26 -3.07 -22.91 3.55
N GLU A 27 -4.27 -23.45 3.71
CA GLU A 27 -5.17 -23.03 4.81
C GLU A 27 -4.63 -23.44 6.19
N GLU A 28 -3.98 -24.60 6.31
CA GLU A 28 -3.39 -25.04 7.58
C GLU A 28 -2.20 -24.16 7.99
N ILE A 29 -1.31 -23.85 7.05
CA ILE A 29 -0.20 -22.92 7.25
C ILE A 29 -0.73 -21.56 7.66
N ARG A 30 -1.78 -21.08 7.00
CA ARG A 30 -2.44 -19.83 7.33
C ARG A 30 -2.97 -19.82 8.76
N PHE A 31 -3.69 -20.86 9.17
CA PHE A 31 -4.24 -20.98 10.53
C PHE A 31 -3.12 -20.95 11.59
N HIS A 32 -2.07 -21.75 11.38
CA HIS A 32 -0.94 -21.78 12.30
C HIS A 32 -0.20 -20.45 12.36
N LEU A 33 0.01 -19.80 11.21
CA LEU A 33 0.63 -18.48 11.15
C LEU A 33 -0.18 -17.42 11.92
N GLN A 34 -1.51 -17.43 11.78
CA GLN A 34 -2.40 -16.54 12.53
C GLN A 34 -2.25 -16.73 14.04
N GLU A 35 -2.24 -17.97 14.50
CA GLU A 35 -2.09 -18.31 15.91
C GLU A 35 -0.72 -17.87 16.46
N GLN A 36 0.36 -18.21 15.76
CA GLN A 36 1.73 -17.88 16.19
C GLN A 36 1.96 -16.37 16.24
N VAL A 37 1.48 -15.62 15.25
CA VAL A 37 1.61 -14.16 15.24
C VAL A 37 0.74 -13.53 16.33
N ALA A 38 -0.45 -14.05 16.60
CA ALA A 38 -1.28 -13.57 17.71
C ALA A 38 -0.57 -13.75 19.06
N ILE A 39 0.02 -14.93 19.31
CA ILE A 39 0.82 -15.21 20.51
C ILE A 39 1.99 -14.23 20.61
N PHE A 40 2.72 -14.03 19.52
CA PHE A 40 3.85 -13.11 19.47
C PHE A 40 3.43 -11.68 19.82
N PHE A 41 2.31 -11.18 19.28
CA PHE A 41 1.78 -9.86 19.62
C PHE A 41 1.35 -9.75 21.08
N GLU A 42 0.77 -10.80 21.68
CA GLU A 42 0.46 -10.79 23.10
C GLU A 42 1.71 -10.80 23.99
N MET A 43 2.79 -11.47 23.56
CA MET A 43 4.09 -11.44 24.23
C MET A 43 4.73 -10.05 24.15
N LEU A 44 4.65 -9.39 23.00
CA LEU A 44 5.08 -8.00 22.85
C LEU A 44 4.26 -7.05 23.73
N ASP A 45 2.93 -7.19 23.76
CA ASP A 45 2.05 -6.40 24.63
C ASP A 45 2.41 -6.57 26.12
N ASN A 46 2.76 -7.78 26.54
CA ASN A 46 3.26 -8.03 27.90
C ASN A 46 4.57 -7.28 28.17
N SER A 47 5.52 -7.35 27.24
CA SER A 47 6.83 -6.69 27.39
C SER A 47 6.69 -5.17 27.46
N LEU A 48 5.92 -4.58 26.55
CA LEU A 48 5.62 -3.14 26.52
C LEU A 48 4.85 -2.69 27.78
N PHE A 49 3.96 -3.53 28.31
CA PHE A 49 3.29 -3.24 29.58
C PHE A 49 4.28 -3.17 30.74
N HIS A 50 5.26 -4.07 30.81
CA HIS A 50 6.27 -4.06 31.87
C HIS A 50 7.09 -2.76 31.86
N GLU A 51 7.47 -2.28 30.67
CA GLU A 51 8.16 -0.99 30.49
C GLU A 51 7.26 0.18 30.93
N LYS A 52 6.04 0.27 30.38
CA LYS A 52 5.09 1.35 30.70
C LYS A 52 4.63 1.37 32.15
N ARG A 53 4.63 0.23 32.82
CA ARG A 53 4.32 0.15 34.26
C ARG A 53 5.35 0.90 35.10
N ALA A 54 6.63 0.87 34.74
CA ALA A 54 7.68 1.63 35.42
C ALA A 54 7.49 3.15 35.24
N GLU A 55 6.91 3.56 34.10
CA GLU A 55 6.54 4.94 33.80
C GLU A 55 5.23 5.39 34.50
N GLY A 56 4.61 4.55 35.35
CA GLY A 56 3.42 4.92 36.12
C GLY A 56 2.09 4.60 35.44
N TYR A 57 2.08 3.85 34.34
CA TYR A 57 0.85 3.38 33.71
C TYR A 57 0.24 2.15 34.41
N THR A 58 -1.07 2.00 34.30
CA THR A 58 -1.81 0.81 34.72
C THR A 58 -2.75 0.33 33.61
N THR A 59 -3.06 -0.96 33.62
CA THR A 59 -4.05 -1.54 32.71
C THR A 59 -5.44 -1.03 33.08
N GLU A 60 -6.18 -0.49 32.10
CA GLU A 60 -7.60 -0.22 32.24
C GLU A 60 -8.43 -1.40 31.73
N LYS A 61 -8.11 -1.90 30.53
CA LYS A 61 -8.80 -3.05 29.93
C LYS A 61 -7.91 -3.77 28.92
N LYS A 62 -8.25 -5.04 28.65
CA LYS A 62 -7.72 -5.80 27.51
C LYS A 62 -8.82 -5.94 26.47
N THR A 63 -8.51 -5.68 25.21
CA THR A 63 -9.47 -5.73 24.10
C THR A 63 -8.90 -6.54 22.94
N GLU A 64 -9.77 -7.25 22.24
CA GLU A 64 -9.41 -7.92 20.98
C GLU A 64 -9.41 -6.93 19.82
N ARG A 65 -8.49 -7.12 18.87
CA ARG A 65 -8.51 -6.44 17.58
C ARG A 65 -8.05 -7.41 16.49
N THR A 66 -8.68 -7.27 15.33
CA THR A 66 -8.32 -7.98 14.10
C THR A 66 -7.72 -7.01 13.11
N ILE A 67 -6.56 -7.36 12.54
CA ILE A 67 -5.87 -6.61 11.49
C ILE A 67 -5.54 -7.57 10.35
N SER A 68 -5.87 -7.16 9.11
CA SER A 68 -5.41 -7.83 7.90
C SER A 68 -3.98 -7.38 7.59
N PHE A 69 -3.02 -8.30 7.74
CA PHE A 69 -1.63 -8.14 7.34
C PHE A 69 -1.39 -8.78 5.98
N ARG A 70 -0.27 -8.46 5.34
CA ARG A 70 0.10 -9.08 4.05
C ARG A 70 0.25 -10.60 4.10
N PHE A 71 0.52 -11.14 5.28
CA PHE A 71 0.77 -12.56 5.50
C PHE A 71 -0.41 -13.30 6.12
N ALA A 72 -1.35 -12.61 6.78
CA ALA A 72 -2.57 -13.20 7.34
C ALA A 72 -3.48 -12.12 7.96
N GLU A 73 -4.76 -12.45 8.13
CA GLU A 73 -5.62 -11.72 9.06
C GLU A 73 -5.43 -12.24 10.48
N VAL A 74 -4.95 -11.40 11.39
CA VAL A 74 -4.59 -11.80 12.75
C VAL A 74 -5.49 -11.12 13.76
N THR A 75 -6.09 -11.91 14.65
CA THR A 75 -6.83 -11.43 15.82
C THR A 75 -5.97 -11.61 17.06
N PHE A 76 -5.72 -10.52 17.79
CA PHE A 76 -4.86 -10.53 18.98
C PHE A 76 -5.46 -9.66 20.09
N ARG A 77 -5.07 -9.94 21.34
CA ARG A 77 -5.47 -9.13 22.50
C ARG A 77 -4.39 -8.14 22.88
N ARG A 78 -4.81 -6.93 23.21
CA ARG A 78 -3.93 -5.83 23.62
C ARG A 78 -4.49 -5.08 24.81
N ARG A 79 -3.62 -4.39 25.55
CA ARG A 79 -4.03 -3.55 26.68
C ARG A 79 -4.25 -2.10 26.26
N ARG A 80 -5.29 -1.49 26.83
CA ARG A 80 -5.37 -0.04 26.98
C ARG A 80 -4.75 0.32 28.32
N LEU A 81 -3.70 1.14 28.29
CA LEU A 81 -3.05 1.64 29.49
C LEU A 81 -3.50 3.07 29.78
N VAL A 82 -3.54 3.41 31.06
CA VAL A 82 -3.84 4.76 31.54
C VAL A 82 -2.78 5.18 32.56
N HIS A 83 -2.21 6.36 32.39
CA HIS A 83 -1.25 6.93 33.33
C HIS A 83 -1.96 7.34 34.63
N LYS A 84 -1.38 7.00 35.79
CA LYS A 84 -2.03 7.18 37.08
C LYS A 84 -2.26 8.66 37.44
N GLN A 85 -1.36 9.55 37.04
CA GLN A 85 -1.41 10.97 37.41
C GLN A 85 -2.08 11.82 36.32
N THR A 86 -1.59 11.73 35.08
CA THR A 86 -2.06 12.56 33.96
C THR A 86 -3.37 12.06 33.36
N ARG A 87 -3.79 10.83 33.68
CA ARG A 87 -4.97 10.16 33.10
C ARG A 87 -4.91 9.98 31.59
N GLU A 88 -3.74 10.19 31.00
CA GLU A 88 -3.46 9.93 29.59
C GLU A 88 -3.59 8.45 29.28
N ALA A 89 -4.14 8.11 28.11
CA ALA A 89 -4.42 6.73 27.76
C ALA A 89 -3.86 6.37 26.38
N LEU A 90 -3.27 5.19 26.29
CA LEU A 90 -2.61 4.72 25.07
C LEU A 90 -2.77 3.21 24.88
N TYR A 91 -2.44 2.75 23.68
CA TYR A 91 -2.34 1.34 23.33
C TYR A 91 -0.88 1.06 22.95
N PRO A 92 -0.05 0.51 23.86
CA PRO A 92 1.39 0.43 23.63
C PRO A 92 1.75 -0.40 22.39
N LEU A 93 1.04 -1.51 22.20
CA LEU A 93 1.24 -2.38 21.05
C LEU A 93 0.89 -1.68 19.72
N ASP A 94 -0.10 -0.79 19.72
CA ASP A 94 -0.48 -0.05 18.51
C ASP A 94 0.57 0.97 18.14
N GLU A 95 1.08 1.70 19.12
CA GLU A 95 2.16 2.67 18.93
C GLU A 95 3.42 1.98 18.43
N PHE A 96 3.78 0.85 19.05
CA PHE A 96 4.94 0.04 18.64
C PHE A 96 4.82 -0.47 17.20
N LEU A 97 3.64 -0.95 16.80
CA LEU A 97 3.39 -1.44 15.45
C LEU A 97 3.02 -0.33 14.45
N ASN A 98 2.97 0.93 14.89
CA ASN A 98 2.50 2.08 14.13
C ASN A 98 1.11 1.85 13.48
N ILE A 99 0.17 1.31 14.25
CA ILE A 99 -1.20 1.04 13.82
C ILE A 99 -2.12 2.16 14.29
N ALA A 100 -2.66 2.93 13.35
CA ALA A 100 -3.56 4.04 13.65
C ALA A 100 -4.87 3.57 14.30
N PRO A 101 -5.59 4.44 15.03
CA PRO A 101 -6.90 4.12 15.57
C PRO A 101 -7.87 3.67 14.47
N ARG A 102 -8.67 2.63 14.74
CA ARG A 102 -9.67 2.04 13.81
C ARG A 102 -9.12 1.43 12.51
N GLN A 103 -7.82 1.52 12.24
CA GLN A 103 -7.16 0.84 11.13
C GLN A 103 -7.46 -0.67 11.17
N ARG A 104 -7.87 -1.24 10.03
CA ARG A 104 -8.13 -2.69 9.91
C ARG A 104 -7.13 -3.40 9.01
N ILE A 105 -6.33 -2.63 8.26
CA ILE A 105 -5.43 -3.13 7.22
C ILE A 105 -4.07 -2.52 7.50
N SER A 106 -3.04 -3.37 7.64
CA SER A 106 -1.67 -2.93 7.87
C SER A 106 -1.13 -2.10 6.70
N GLU A 107 -0.18 -1.20 6.96
CA GLU A 107 0.47 -0.40 5.92
C GLU A 107 1.15 -1.26 4.84
N GLY A 108 1.83 -2.35 5.23
CA GLY A 108 2.46 -3.25 4.26
C GLY A 108 1.46 -3.98 3.35
N LEU A 109 0.23 -4.23 3.83
CA LEU A 109 -0.83 -4.75 2.96
C LEU A 109 -1.38 -3.66 2.03
N LYS A 110 -1.56 -2.42 2.52
CA LYS A 110 -1.97 -1.29 1.68
C LYS A 110 -1.00 -1.06 0.51
N GLU A 111 0.30 -1.06 0.81
CA GLU A 111 1.37 -0.93 -0.20
C GLU A 111 1.32 -2.05 -1.25
N THR A 112 1.15 -3.30 -0.80
CA THR A 112 1.06 -4.45 -1.70
C THR A 112 -0.14 -4.32 -2.63
N VAL A 113 -1.32 -3.95 -2.11
CA VAL A 113 -2.52 -3.72 -2.91
C VAL A 113 -2.30 -2.61 -3.92
N SER A 114 -1.75 -1.47 -3.49
CA SER A 114 -1.51 -0.34 -4.37
C SER A 114 -0.58 -0.70 -5.52
N THR A 115 0.51 -1.43 -5.22
CA THR A 115 1.47 -1.88 -6.22
C THR A 115 0.83 -2.80 -7.27
N ILE A 116 -0.06 -3.70 -6.85
CA ILE A 116 -0.76 -4.61 -7.76
C ILE A 116 -1.81 -3.83 -8.59
N CYS A 117 -2.55 -2.90 -7.97
CA CYS A 117 -3.51 -2.04 -8.67
C CYS A 117 -2.83 -1.09 -9.67
N ALA A 118 -1.64 -0.59 -9.38
CA ALA A 118 -0.88 0.22 -10.32
C ALA A 118 -0.51 -0.56 -11.60
N LYS A 119 -0.40 -1.89 -11.52
CA LYS A 119 -0.02 -2.77 -12.62
C LYS A 119 -1.21 -3.39 -13.38
N GLY A 120 -2.44 -3.22 -12.91
CA GLY A 120 -3.61 -3.88 -13.52
C GLY A 120 -4.96 -3.35 -13.05
N MET A 121 -6.03 -3.78 -13.70
CA MET A 121 -7.40 -3.42 -13.28
C MET A 121 -7.71 -3.99 -11.88
N TYR A 122 -8.37 -3.19 -11.04
CA TYR A 122 -8.73 -3.52 -9.64
C TYR A 122 -9.35 -4.92 -9.43
N GLN A 123 -10.12 -5.42 -10.40
CA GLN A 123 -10.71 -6.76 -10.32
C GLN A 123 -9.66 -7.87 -10.44
N LYS A 124 -8.68 -7.72 -11.33
CA LYS A 124 -7.57 -8.66 -11.45
C LYS A 124 -6.65 -8.61 -10.23
N THR A 125 -6.52 -7.45 -9.59
CA THR A 125 -5.83 -7.33 -8.29
C THR A 125 -6.47 -8.22 -7.23
N MET A 126 -7.80 -8.38 -7.27
CA MET A 126 -8.50 -9.23 -6.31
C MET A 126 -8.21 -10.71 -6.50
N GLU A 127 -8.29 -11.19 -7.74
CA GLU A 127 -7.93 -12.56 -8.10
C GLU A 127 -6.49 -12.85 -7.70
N ILE A 128 -5.55 -11.96 -8.04
CA ILE A 128 -4.14 -12.10 -7.66
C ILE A 128 -3.97 -12.12 -6.13
N MET A 129 -4.70 -11.28 -5.38
CA MET A 129 -4.59 -11.25 -3.93
C MET A 129 -5.19 -12.49 -3.25
N GLU A 130 -6.24 -13.10 -3.81
CA GLU A 130 -6.77 -14.35 -3.28
C GLU A 130 -5.83 -15.54 -3.55
N GLU A 131 -5.15 -15.53 -4.70
CA GLU A 131 -4.18 -16.57 -5.07
C GLU A 131 -2.85 -16.44 -4.30
N VAL A 132 -2.37 -15.20 -4.08
CA VAL A 132 -1.01 -14.95 -3.60
C VAL A 132 -0.98 -14.56 -2.11
N SER A 133 -2.07 -14.03 -1.57
CA SER A 133 -2.13 -13.53 -0.19
C SER A 133 -3.11 -14.32 0.66
N TYR A 134 -2.73 -14.58 1.92
CA TYR A 134 -3.59 -15.20 2.93
C TYR A 134 -4.65 -14.25 3.51
N SER A 135 -4.80 -13.06 2.92
CA SER A 135 -5.73 -12.02 3.35
C SER A 135 -6.68 -11.66 2.20
N ARG A 136 -7.97 -11.74 2.48
CA ARG A 136 -9.02 -11.32 1.55
C ARG A 136 -9.28 -9.82 1.69
N ILE A 137 -9.32 -9.13 0.56
CA ILE A 137 -9.67 -7.71 0.46
C ILE A 137 -10.93 -7.61 -0.42
N SER A 138 -11.69 -6.53 -0.38
CA SER A 138 -12.75 -6.31 -1.38
C SER A 138 -12.28 -5.32 -2.44
N ALA A 139 -12.83 -5.38 -3.66
CA ALA A 139 -12.51 -4.40 -4.70
C ALA A 139 -12.77 -2.95 -4.24
N SER A 140 -13.84 -2.73 -3.46
CA SER A 140 -14.14 -1.44 -2.84
C SER A 140 -13.08 -0.99 -1.84
N THR A 141 -12.51 -1.92 -1.08
CA THR A 141 -11.43 -1.65 -0.14
C THR A 141 -10.13 -1.36 -0.87
N ALA A 142 -9.82 -2.10 -1.94
CA ALA A 142 -8.65 -1.83 -2.78
C ALA A 142 -8.71 -0.43 -3.41
N ASN A 143 -9.87 -0.05 -3.98
CA ASN A 143 -10.10 1.32 -4.46
C ASN A 143 -9.87 2.38 -3.38
N ARG A 144 -10.35 2.14 -2.15
CA ARG A 144 -10.14 3.07 -1.03
C ARG A 144 -8.66 3.19 -0.66
N ILE A 145 -7.93 2.07 -0.63
CA ILE A 145 -6.49 2.04 -0.33
C ILE A 145 -5.71 2.85 -1.36
N VAL A 146 -5.98 2.63 -2.66
CA VAL A 146 -5.30 3.38 -3.73
C VAL A 146 -5.55 4.87 -3.59
N LYS A 147 -6.80 5.29 -3.37
CA LYS A 147 -7.13 6.71 -3.14
C LYS A 147 -6.43 7.31 -1.92
N GLU A 148 -6.37 6.58 -0.81
CA GLU A 148 -5.68 7.02 0.40
C GLU A 148 -4.18 7.25 0.14
N ILE A 149 -3.55 6.38 -0.66
CA ILE A 149 -2.15 6.52 -1.06
C ILE A 149 -1.97 7.69 -2.03
N GLU A 150 -2.83 7.83 -3.03
CA GLU A 150 -2.80 8.96 -3.97
C GLU A 150 -2.96 10.32 -3.25
N GLU A 151 -3.85 10.40 -2.26
CA GLU A 151 -4.02 11.61 -1.44
C GLU A 151 -2.76 11.90 -0.62
N ARG A 152 -2.16 10.88 -0.01
CA ARG A 152 -0.91 11.03 0.74
C ARG A 152 0.25 11.47 -0.16
N GLU A 153 0.38 10.91 -1.35
CA GLU A 153 1.41 11.30 -2.33
C GLU A 153 1.22 12.74 -2.80
N LYS A 154 -0.03 13.20 -2.99
CA LYS A 154 -0.30 14.61 -3.32
C LYS A 154 0.14 15.56 -2.22
N ILE A 155 -0.17 15.25 -0.96
CA ILE A 155 0.25 16.08 0.18
C ILE A 155 1.78 16.11 0.28
N LEU A 156 2.46 14.98 0.11
CA LEU A 156 3.93 14.93 0.10
C LEU A 156 4.51 15.77 -1.04
N ALA A 157 3.94 15.70 -2.24
CA ALA A 157 4.38 16.52 -3.37
C ALA A 157 4.13 18.03 -3.15
N GLU A 158 3.05 18.40 -2.46
CA GLU A 158 2.79 19.79 -2.07
C GLU A 158 3.84 20.29 -1.06
N ILE A 159 4.15 19.50 -0.03
CA ILE A 159 5.19 19.83 0.95
C ILE A 159 6.56 19.96 0.27
N GLU A 160 6.94 19.00 -0.58
CA GLU A 160 8.21 19.07 -1.33
C GLU A 160 8.28 20.31 -2.24
N LYS A 161 7.14 20.73 -2.79
CA LYS A 161 7.07 21.93 -3.61
C LYS A 161 7.24 23.19 -2.76
N GLU A 162 6.57 23.27 -1.61
CA GLU A 162 6.73 24.38 -0.65
C GLU A 162 8.18 24.46 -0.15
N GLU A 163 8.82 23.33 0.18
CA GLU A 163 10.22 23.28 0.60
C GLU A 163 11.18 23.79 -0.49
N LYS A 164 10.92 23.44 -1.76
CA LYS A 164 11.68 23.96 -2.91
C LYS A 164 11.43 25.45 -3.18
N GLU A 165 10.21 25.92 -3.00
CA GLU A 165 9.89 27.35 -3.13
C GLU A 165 10.55 28.17 -1.99
N LEU A 166 10.68 27.61 -0.79
CA LEU A 166 11.41 28.22 0.32
C LEU A 166 12.95 28.20 0.16
N SER A 167 13.51 27.23 -0.57
CA SER A 167 14.97 27.12 -0.74
C SER A 167 15.56 28.20 -1.66
N ASN A 168 14.73 28.99 -2.37
CA ASN A 168 15.15 30.06 -3.28
C ASN A 168 16.20 29.60 -4.33
N GLU A 169 16.27 28.31 -4.60
CA GLU A 169 17.15 27.77 -5.63
C GLU A 169 16.48 28.03 -6.99
N GLU A 170 16.85 29.15 -7.64
CA GLU A 170 16.52 29.32 -9.04
C GLU A 170 17.13 28.16 -9.82
N PRO A 171 16.35 27.37 -10.58
CA PRO A 171 16.90 26.28 -11.35
C PRO A 171 17.91 26.83 -12.35
N GLU A 172 19.14 26.31 -12.32
CA GLU A 172 20.18 26.70 -13.28
C GLU A 172 19.67 26.45 -14.71
N LYS A 173 19.44 27.55 -15.44
CA LYS A 173 18.96 27.48 -16.82
C LYS A 173 20.07 26.92 -17.71
N ARG A 174 19.84 25.72 -18.24
CA ARG A 174 20.76 25.08 -19.18
C ARG A 174 20.47 25.55 -20.61
N LYS A 175 21.51 25.96 -21.32
CA LYS A 175 21.45 26.23 -22.77
C LYS A 175 21.64 24.93 -23.55
N VAL A 176 20.76 24.65 -24.50
CA VAL A 176 20.81 23.48 -25.38
C VAL A 176 20.70 23.91 -26.84
N ASP A 177 21.28 23.13 -27.75
CA ASP A 177 21.31 23.46 -29.19
C ASP A 177 19.93 23.31 -29.83
N TYR A 178 19.17 22.28 -29.42
CA TYR A 178 17.82 22.01 -29.87
C TYR A 178 16.95 21.62 -28.68
N LEU A 179 15.76 22.20 -28.61
CA LEU A 179 14.72 21.83 -27.64
C LEU A 179 13.46 21.51 -28.41
N CYS A 180 13.09 20.23 -28.45
CA CYS A 180 11.90 19.75 -29.12
C CYS A 180 10.76 19.65 -28.13
N ILE A 181 9.57 20.13 -28.50
CA ILE A 181 8.34 20.01 -27.71
C ILE A 181 7.31 19.27 -28.56
N GLU A 182 6.88 18.11 -28.09
CA GLU A 182 5.85 17.29 -28.74
C GLU A 182 4.59 17.28 -27.87
N GLY A 183 3.43 17.44 -28.51
CA GLY A 183 2.12 17.41 -27.85
C GLY A 183 1.27 16.28 -28.41
N ASP A 184 0.70 15.47 -27.52
CA ASP A 184 -0.13 14.30 -27.83
C ASP A 184 -1.39 14.30 -26.94
N GLY A 185 -2.44 13.62 -27.37
CA GLY A 185 -3.72 13.56 -26.67
C GLY A 185 -4.28 12.14 -26.65
N LEU A 186 -4.58 11.63 -25.46
CA LEU A 186 -5.19 10.32 -25.26
C LEU A 186 -6.65 10.48 -24.79
N VAL A 187 -7.60 10.00 -25.59
CA VAL A 187 -9.01 9.98 -25.21
C VAL A 187 -9.31 8.72 -24.40
N LEU A 188 -9.77 8.88 -23.16
CA LEU A 188 -10.16 7.80 -22.26
C LEU A 188 -11.69 7.66 -22.24
N GLY A 189 -12.17 6.43 -22.42
CA GLY A 189 -13.58 6.09 -22.22
C GLY A 189 -13.90 5.92 -20.74
N CYS A 190 -14.84 6.70 -20.21
CA CYS A 190 -15.31 6.59 -18.82
C CYS A 190 -16.61 5.78 -18.73
N GLN A 191 -16.86 5.15 -17.56
CA GLN A 191 -18.08 4.36 -17.32
C GLN A 191 -19.36 5.21 -17.26
N MET A 192 -19.24 6.51 -16.99
CA MET A 192 -20.36 7.45 -17.13
C MET A 192 -20.50 7.80 -18.62
N LYS A 193 -21.55 7.28 -19.25
CA LYS A 193 -21.78 7.18 -20.70
C LYS A 193 -21.70 8.48 -21.53
N GLU A 194 -21.46 9.64 -20.93
CA GLU A 194 -21.53 10.95 -21.60
C GLU A 194 -20.25 11.80 -21.45
N PHE A 195 -19.21 11.31 -20.78
CA PHE A 195 -17.94 12.03 -20.65
C PHE A 195 -16.78 11.25 -21.24
N HIS A 196 -16.15 11.82 -22.27
CA HIS A 196 -14.81 11.44 -22.70
C HIS A 196 -13.81 12.29 -21.92
N LEU A 197 -12.85 11.63 -21.27
CA LEU A 197 -11.78 12.32 -20.55
C LEU A 197 -10.55 12.33 -21.45
N GLU A 198 -10.09 13.51 -21.85
CA GLU A 198 -8.89 13.65 -22.67
C GLU A 198 -7.67 13.95 -21.79
N LEU A 199 -6.67 13.07 -21.82
CA LEU A 199 -5.38 13.31 -21.20
C LEU A 199 -4.46 13.96 -22.24
N HIS A 200 -4.08 15.21 -22.02
CA HIS A 200 -3.11 15.91 -22.85
C HIS A 200 -1.71 15.69 -22.28
N ARG A 201 -0.77 15.33 -23.15
CA ARG A 201 0.61 15.02 -22.81
C ARG A 201 1.54 15.91 -23.62
N PHE A 202 2.47 16.57 -22.96
CA PHE A 202 3.58 17.27 -23.59
C PHE A 202 4.89 16.62 -23.20
N GLN A 203 5.78 16.46 -24.16
CA GLN A 203 7.11 15.88 -23.96
C GLN A 203 8.16 16.84 -24.50
N ILE A 204 9.12 17.18 -23.66
CA ILE A 204 10.27 18.04 -24.00
C ILE A 204 11.51 17.16 -24.06
N HIS A 205 12.35 17.31 -25.08
CA HIS A 205 13.62 16.60 -25.18
C HIS A 205 14.67 17.39 -25.97
N GLU A 206 15.94 17.09 -25.74
CA GLU A 206 17.10 17.81 -26.30
C GLU A 206 17.57 17.23 -27.66
N GLY A 207 16.73 16.43 -28.30
CA GLY A 207 17.02 15.69 -29.52
C GLY A 207 16.95 14.16 -29.35
N VAL A 208 17.36 13.46 -30.39
CA VAL A 208 17.25 12.00 -30.51
C VAL A 208 18.63 11.39 -30.69
N ARG A 209 18.94 10.35 -29.92
CA ARG A 209 20.11 9.50 -30.11
C ARG A 209 19.69 8.20 -30.80
N TYR A 210 20.43 7.81 -31.83
CA TYR A 210 20.21 6.54 -32.51
C TYR A 210 21.03 5.42 -31.85
N ASN A 211 20.35 4.36 -31.45
CA ASN A 211 20.94 3.14 -30.90
C ASN A 211 20.56 1.94 -31.81
N GLY A 212 21.34 1.76 -32.88
CA GLY A 212 21.04 0.79 -33.94
C GLY A 212 19.73 1.13 -34.65
N LYS A 213 18.71 0.26 -34.52
CA LYS A 213 17.36 0.47 -35.09
C LYS A 213 16.40 1.22 -34.16
N ARG A 214 16.77 1.44 -32.90
CA ARG A 214 15.93 2.15 -31.92
C ARG A 214 16.42 3.59 -31.74
N THR A 215 15.48 4.47 -31.47
CA THR A 215 15.74 5.86 -31.12
C THR A 215 15.49 6.06 -29.62
N GLU A 216 16.38 6.79 -28.96
CA GLU A 216 16.28 7.17 -27.56
C GLU A 216 16.28 8.70 -27.46
N LEU A 217 15.38 9.25 -26.65
CA LEU A 217 15.28 10.69 -26.44
C LEU A 217 16.35 11.15 -25.45
N ILE A 218 16.98 12.29 -25.73
CA ILE A 218 17.99 12.87 -24.85
C ILE A 218 17.28 13.74 -23.82
N ASN A 219 17.45 13.40 -22.54
CA ASN A 219 16.88 14.11 -21.38
C ASN A 219 15.37 14.42 -21.52
N PRO A 220 14.51 13.40 -21.71
CA PRO A 220 13.09 13.63 -21.87
C PRO A 220 12.45 14.07 -20.55
N VAL A 221 11.67 15.15 -20.60
CA VAL A 221 10.78 15.58 -19.52
C VAL A 221 9.33 15.48 -20.00
N LEU A 222 8.43 14.96 -19.17
CA LEU A 222 7.05 14.69 -19.54
C LEU A 222 6.08 15.42 -18.62
N PHE A 223 5.12 16.11 -19.23
CA PHE A 223 4.03 16.80 -18.55
C PHE A 223 2.71 16.24 -19.04
N SER A 224 1.75 16.07 -18.13
CA SER A 224 0.41 15.64 -18.49
C SER A 224 -0.65 16.28 -17.60
N ASP A 225 -1.83 16.48 -18.18
CA ASP A 225 -3.02 16.96 -17.46
C ASP A 225 -4.30 16.66 -18.27
N PHE A 226 -5.44 16.57 -17.59
CA PHE A 226 -6.75 16.46 -18.25
C PHE A 226 -7.23 17.80 -18.82
N SER A 227 -6.54 18.90 -18.52
CA SER A 227 -6.73 20.19 -19.19
C SER A 227 -5.51 20.53 -20.05
N ARG A 228 -5.71 20.70 -21.36
CA ARG A 228 -4.65 21.12 -22.29
C ARG A 228 -3.91 22.36 -21.80
N LYS A 229 -4.65 23.35 -21.29
CA LYS A 229 -4.10 24.61 -20.82
C LYS A 229 -3.16 24.39 -19.62
N LYS A 230 -3.61 23.63 -18.61
CA LYS A 230 -2.79 23.31 -17.44
C LYS A 230 -1.57 22.47 -17.81
N ALA A 231 -1.71 21.49 -18.71
CA ALA A 231 -0.59 20.69 -19.20
C ALA A 231 0.47 21.57 -19.87
N PHE A 232 0.04 22.58 -20.65
CA PHE A 232 0.95 23.51 -21.31
C PHE A 232 1.55 24.56 -20.37
N GLU A 233 0.81 25.03 -19.36
CA GLU A 233 1.35 25.93 -18.32
C GLU A 233 2.51 25.27 -17.57
N LYS A 234 2.43 23.96 -17.27
CA LYS A 234 3.53 23.20 -16.66
C LYS A 234 4.79 23.11 -17.53
N VAL A 235 4.66 23.23 -18.86
CA VAL A 235 5.80 23.25 -19.80
C VAL A 235 6.55 24.60 -19.75
N LEU A 236 5.86 25.67 -19.38
CA LEU A 236 6.39 27.04 -19.37
C LEU A 236 7.02 27.45 -18.04
N MET A 237 6.76 26.69 -16.97
CA MET A 237 7.34 26.89 -15.63
C MET A 237 8.69 26.21 -15.51
#